data_AF-V4TJ98-F1
#
_entry.id   AF-V4TJ98-F1
#
_cell.length_a   1.000
_cell.length_b   1.000
_cell.length_c   1.000
_cell.angle_alpha   90.00
_cell.angle_beta   90.00
_cell.angle_gamma   90.00
#
_symmetry.space_group_name_H-M   'P 1'
#
loop_
_entity.id
_entity.type
_entity.pdbx_description
1 polymer ?
#
loop_
_entity_poly.entity_id
_entity_poly.type
_entity_poly.pdbx_seq_one_letter_code
_entity_poly.pdbx_strand_id
1 'polypeptide(L)'
;MTTEPPARRALRLAGEAATIRLAEAIACVALPGDLILLKGDLGSGKSTFARAFLRALARDDALEVPSPTFTLLQTYPLDPPAAHLDLYRISDPHELDELAIDEHRDGVVLVEWPERAEGMFGDDRLEISLAIPDGDAAARSVRIEPVGESWRRRFDRLDAIDRLLAREKLGDARRRPLAGDASTRRYERLSAGGRSLVLMDAPAQPDPGLPGAVPYSRQVHLAEDVGAFAAIAGALTTRGFSAPEIVAHDLEAGILVVEDLGNEGIVDEARRPMADRYLAAGELLAELHAHDWPHRLEGTASHTLHDFDLDAMVAETRLLTQWFAPAALGHDMEDDATAAFEAAWREVLAPYADGRRETSLLLRDYHSPNLIWLPERAGTRRIGLIDFQDAMIGPSAYDLASLAMDARVDVSPDLFEEILRAYLAARAELGRPVAEETLRQDVMVMAAQRTTKVLGIFVRLARRDGEPRYLSHLPRLEAYLGRALAEPLLRPVKEWYEEHLPASVRRSAGTTRPA
;
A
#
# COMPACT_ATOMS: atom_id res chain seq x y z
N MET A 1 -4.39 28.39 27.98
CA MET A 1 -4.54 27.55 26.78
C MET A 1 -5.72 28.09 26.01
N THR A 2 -5.47 28.85 24.95
CA THR A 2 -6.49 29.30 24.01
C THR A 2 -6.97 28.09 23.23
N THR A 3 -8.10 27.52 23.64
CA THR A 3 -8.82 26.51 22.88
C THR A 3 -9.34 27.17 21.61
N GLU A 4 -8.69 26.92 20.48
CA GLU A 4 -9.33 27.21 19.19
C GLU A 4 -10.71 26.53 19.18
N PRO A 5 -11.77 27.22 18.73
CA PRO A 5 -13.10 26.64 18.65
C PRO A 5 -13.05 25.35 17.81
N PRO A 6 -13.94 24.37 18.07
CA PRO A 6 -14.03 23.18 17.23
C PRO A 6 -14.18 23.56 15.76
N ALA A 7 -13.41 22.90 14.90
CA ALA A 7 -13.56 22.97 13.45
C ALA A 7 -14.96 22.46 13.09
N ARG A 8 -15.94 23.37 13.02
CA ARG A 8 -17.34 23.03 12.79
C ARG A 8 -17.68 23.23 11.33
N ARG A 9 -18.37 22.26 10.72
CA ARG A 9 -18.89 22.39 9.35
C ARG A 9 -20.40 22.33 9.36
N ALA A 10 -21.02 23.29 8.70
CA ALA A 10 -22.45 23.30 8.44
C ALA A 10 -22.69 23.06 6.95
N LEU A 11 -23.53 22.08 6.64
CA LEU A 11 -23.81 21.61 5.29
C LEU A 11 -25.31 21.61 5.03
N ARG A 12 -25.70 22.01 3.83
CA ARG A 12 -27.03 21.71 3.29
C ARG A 12 -26.90 20.56 2.29
N LEU A 13 -27.51 19.43 2.59
CA LEU A 13 -27.57 18.25 1.73
C LEU A 13 -28.89 18.29 0.97
N ALA A 14 -28.84 18.21 -0.36
CA ALA A 14 -30.02 18.37 -1.22
C ALA A 14 -31.02 17.20 -1.18
N GLY A 15 -30.64 16.07 -0.57
CA GLY A 15 -31.47 14.86 -0.52
C GLY A 15 -30.73 13.65 0.03
N GLU A 16 -31.41 12.51 0.03
CA GLU A 16 -30.89 11.24 0.55
C GLU A 16 -29.54 10.84 -0.05
N ALA A 17 -29.36 11.01 -1.37
CA ALA A 17 -28.12 10.70 -2.05
C ALA A 17 -26.92 11.53 -1.52
N ALA A 18 -27.15 12.78 -1.08
CA ALA A 18 -26.09 13.60 -0.50
C ALA A 18 -25.78 13.17 0.95
N THR A 19 -26.77 12.69 1.72
CA THR A 19 -26.54 12.04 3.03
C THR A 19 -25.73 10.76 2.88
N ILE A 20 -26.02 9.94 1.86
CA ILE A 20 -25.25 8.73 1.55
C ILE A 20 -23.80 9.07 1.22
N ARG A 21 -23.55 10.07 0.35
CA ARG A 21 -22.18 10.50 0.02
C ARG A 21 -21.40 11.02 1.22
N LEU A 22 -22.06 11.75 2.12
CA LEU A 22 -21.42 12.20 3.37
C LEU A 22 -21.03 11.02 4.26
N ALA A 23 -21.91 10.03 4.40
CA ALA A 23 -21.62 8.82 5.18
C ALA A 23 -20.46 8.02 4.59
N GLU A 24 -20.42 7.89 3.27
CA GLU A 24 -19.31 7.26 2.53
C GLU A 24 -17.98 7.98 2.73
N ALA A 25 -17.97 9.31 2.63
CA ALA A 25 -16.79 10.12 2.86
C ALA A 25 -16.22 9.92 4.27
N ILE A 26 -17.09 9.85 5.29
CA ILE A 26 -16.67 9.65 6.68
C ILE A 26 -16.19 8.20 6.90
N ALA A 27 -16.83 7.20 6.26
CA ALA A 27 -16.38 5.82 6.31
C ALA A 27 -14.96 5.64 5.74
N CYS A 28 -14.59 6.43 4.71
CA CYS A 28 -13.25 6.41 4.16
C CYS A 28 -12.15 6.87 5.13
N VAL A 29 -12.46 7.60 6.21
CA VAL A 29 -11.46 8.08 7.19
C VAL A 29 -11.62 7.43 8.57
N ALA A 30 -12.56 6.51 8.71
CA ALA A 30 -12.82 5.83 9.96
C ALA A 30 -11.69 4.84 10.30
N LEU A 31 -11.36 4.75 11.59
CA LEU A 31 -10.33 3.89 12.15
C LEU A 31 -10.91 3.07 13.33
N PRO A 32 -10.31 1.90 13.64
CA PRO A 32 -10.56 1.21 14.91
C PRO A 32 -10.49 2.17 16.11
N GLY A 33 -11.44 2.04 17.03
CA GLY A 33 -11.57 2.91 18.20
C GLY A 33 -12.44 4.14 17.99
N ASP A 34 -12.94 4.39 16.78
CA ASP A 34 -13.78 5.56 16.51
C ASP A 34 -15.17 5.46 17.13
N LEU A 35 -15.65 6.62 17.62
CA LEU A 35 -17.00 6.82 18.11
C LEU A 35 -17.68 7.93 17.29
N ILE A 36 -18.79 7.60 16.64
CA ILE A 36 -19.56 8.52 15.78
C ILE A 36 -20.98 8.65 16.35
N LEU A 37 -21.35 9.86 16.73
CA LEU A 37 -22.62 10.18 17.37
C LEU A 37 -23.57 10.87 16.38
N LEU A 38 -24.76 10.31 16.19
CA LEU A 38 -25.78 10.79 15.25
C LEU A 38 -26.97 11.39 16.02
N LYS A 39 -27.07 12.72 16.00
CA LYS A 39 -28.10 13.52 16.69
C LYS A 39 -29.18 14.00 15.72
N GLY A 40 -30.41 14.13 16.21
CA GLY A 40 -31.49 14.83 15.51
C GLY A 40 -32.84 14.15 15.60
N ASP A 41 -33.88 14.81 15.09
CA ASP A 41 -35.26 14.37 15.23
C ASP A 41 -35.59 13.08 14.44
N LEU A 42 -36.79 12.54 14.69
CA LEU A 42 -37.31 11.42 13.93
C LEU A 42 -37.40 11.78 12.44
N GLY A 43 -36.91 10.89 11.56
CA GLY A 43 -36.89 11.13 10.11
C GLY A 43 -35.76 12.04 9.62
N SER A 44 -34.90 12.56 10.51
CA SER A 44 -33.76 13.41 10.11
C SER A 44 -32.69 12.70 9.27
N GLY A 45 -32.77 11.38 9.11
CA GLY A 45 -31.87 10.60 8.24
C GLY A 45 -30.69 9.94 8.95
N LYS A 46 -30.70 9.86 10.29
CA LYS A 46 -29.68 9.14 11.09
C LYS A 46 -29.46 7.70 10.62
N SER A 47 -30.52 6.90 10.54
CA SER A 47 -30.40 5.50 10.10
C SER A 47 -30.03 5.36 8.61
N THR A 48 -30.37 6.35 7.77
CA THR A 48 -29.88 6.42 6.38
C THR A 48 -28.36 6.61 6.36
N PHE A 49 -27.85 7.52 7.19
CA PHE A 49 -26.42 7.75 7.35
C PHE A 49 -25.72 6.48 7.86
N ALA A 50 -26.20 5.89 8.97
CA ALA A 50 -25.58 4.70 9.57
C ALA A 50 -25.52 3.52 8.59
N ARG A 51 -26.60 3.28 7.84
CA ARG A 51 -26.65 2.26 6.78
C ARG A 51 -25.64 2.51 5.67
N ALA A 52 -25.59 3.74 5.16
CA ALA A 52 -24.65 4.09 4.10
C ALA A 52 -23.20 3.97 4.57
N PHE A 53 -22.92 4.41 5.79
CA PHE A 53 -21.60 4.29 6.42
C PHE A 53 -21.16 2.82 6.52
N LEU A 54 -22.00 1.95 7.09
CA LEU A 54 -21.66 0.54 7.31
C LEU A 54 -21.49 -0.23 5.98
N ARG A 55 -22.33 0.06 4.97
CA ARG A 55 -22.16 -0.47 3.62
C ARG A 55 -20.85 -0.02 2.97
N ALA A 56 -20.47 1.24 3.19
CA ALA A 56 -19.22 1.77 2.68
C ALA A 56 -18.02 1.11 3.36
N LEU A 57 -18.04 1.01 4.70
CA LEU A 57 -17.01 0.35 5.49
C LEU A 57 -16.84 -1.13 5.10
N ALA A 58 -17.96 -1.84 4.93
CA ALA A 58 -17.99 -3.24 4.48
C ALA A 58 -17.61 -3.42 3.00
N ARG A 59 -17.56 -2.35 2.22
CA ARG A 59 -17.42 -2.37 0.75
C ARG A 59 -18.50 -3.22 0.08
N ASP A 60 -19.69 -3.25 0.66
CA ASP A 60 -20.82 -4.05 0.21
C ASP A 60 -22.12 -3.22 0.25
N ASP A 61 -22.69 -2.95 -0.94
CA ASP A 61 -23.96 -2.24 -1.07
C ASP A 61 -25.18 -3.07 -0.67
N ALA A 62 -25.05 -4.39 -0.70
CA ALA A 62 -26.11 -5.33 -0.37
C ALA A 62 -26.20 -5.61 1.13
N LEU A 63 -25.20 -5.23 1.93
CA LEU A 63 -25.18 -5.45 3.38
C LEU A 63 -26.50 -4.96 4.01
N GLU A 64 -27.12 -5.87 4.76
CA GLU A 64 -28.30 -5.57 5.54
C GLU A 64 -27.91 -4.82 6.81
N VAL A 65 -28.44 -3.61 6.95
CA VAL A 65 -28.23 -2.74 8.11
C VAL A 65 -29.60 -2.29 8.60
N PRO A 66 -30.31 -3.14 9.36
CA PRO A 66 -31.53 -2.74 10.04
C PRO A 66 -31.22 -1.71 11.12
N SER A 67 -32.17 -0.83 11.44
CA SER A 67 -32.01 0.06 12.59
C SER A 67 -32.20 -0.75 13.88
N PRO A 68 -31.23 -0.73 14.81
CA PRO A 68 -31.28 -1.53 16.04
C PRO A 68 -32.22 -0.94 17.11
N THR A 69 -33.30 -0.23 16.75
CA THR A 69 -34.21 0.40 17.73
C THR A 69 -34.82 -0.59 18.74
N PHE A 70 -34.95 -1.87 18.39
CA PHE A 70 -35.45 -2.92 19.29
C PHE A 70 -34.35 -3.70 19.99
N THR A 71 -33.22 -3.95 19.31
CA THR A 71 -32.09 -4.71 19.86
C THR A 71 -31.12 -3.83 20.64
N LEU A 72 -31.25 -2.49 20.53
CA LEU A 72 -30.38 -1.42 21.03
C LEU A 72 -28.96 -1.43 20.48
N LEU A 73 -28.42 -2.60 20.16
CA LEU A 73 -27.09 -2.84 19.61
C LEU A 73 -27.18 -3.89 18.48
N GLN A 74 -26.40 -3.67 17.44
CA GLN A 74 -26.13 -4.61 16.36
C GLN A 74 -24.64 -4.57 16.05
N THR A 75 -23.98 -5.73 16.04
CA THR A 75 -22.56 -5.85 15.68
C THR A 75 -22.42 -6.39 14.26
N TYR A 76 -21.34 -5.97 13.59
CA TYR A 76 -21.01 -6.33 12.22
C TYR A 76 -19.56 -6.86 12.21
N PRO A 77 -19.34 -8.13 11.84
CA PRO A 77 -18.00 -8.74 11.77
C PRO A 77 -17.28 -8.29 10.49
N LEU A 78 -16.96 -7.00 10.43
CA LEU A 78 -16.25 -6.35 9.34
C LEU A 78 -14.75 -6.23 9.66
N ASP A 79 -13.98 -5.72 8.71
CA ASP A 79 -12.58 -5.34 8.92
C ASP A 79 -12.39 -3.85 8.54
N PRO A 80 -12.33 -2.93 9.52
CA PRO A 80 -12.41 -3.19 10.97
C PRO A 80 -13.84 -3.55 11.42
N PRO A 81 -14.01 -4.22 12.59
CA PRO A 81 -15.33 -4.52 13.15
C PRO A 81 -16.18 -3.25 13.32
N ALA A 82 -17.50 -3.39 13.39
CA ALA A 82 -18.37 -2.25 13.67
C ALA A 82 -19.54 -2.60 14.58
N ALA A 83 -19.98 -1.61 15.35
CA ALA A 83 -21.18 -1.67 16.20
C ALA A 83 -22.10 -0.49 15.89
N HIS A 84 -23.40 -0.75 15.82
CA HIS A 84 -24.44 0.26 15.63
C HIS A 84 -25.41 0.20 16.80
N LEU A 85 -25.52 1.31 17.52
CA LEU A 85 -26.42 1.46 18.65
C LEU A 85 -27.54 2.46 18.33
N ASP A 86 -28.72 2.20 18.88
CA ASP A 86 -29.85 3.11 18.84
C ASP A 86 -30.42 3.26 20.25
N LEU A 87 -30.15 4.43 20.85
CA LEU A 87 -30.50 4.70 22.25
C LEU A 87 -31.91 5.29 22.39
N TYR A 88 -32.74 5.33 21.35
CA TYR A 88 -34.05 5.99 21.40
C TYR A 88 -34.95 5.53 22.57
N ARG A 89 -34.78 4.28 23.02
CA ARG A 89 -35.63 3.63 24.03
C ARG A 89 -35.04 3.52 25.43
N ILE A 90 -33.77 3.88 25.62
CA ILE A 90 -33.21 3.88 26.98
C ILE A 90 -33.86 5.01 27.78
N SER A 91 -34.15 4.73 29.04
CA SER A 91 -34.77 5.70 29.96
C SER A 91 -33.78 6.20 31.00
N ASP A 92 -32.76 5.41 31.32
CA ASP A 92 -31.65 5.74 32.21
C ASP A 92 -30.32 5.71 31.43
N PRO A 93 -29.52 6.79 31.43
CA PRO A 93 -28.17 6.80 30.86
C PRO A 93 -27.26 5.66 31.32
N HIS A 94 -27.46 5.14 32.54
CA HIS A 94 -26.69 4.01 33.07
C HIS A 94 -27.00 2.67 32.39
N GLU A 95 -28.11 2.55 31.63
CA GLU A 95 -28.35 1.39 30.76
C GLU A 95 -27.26 1.24 29.69
N LEU A 96 -26.51 2.30 29.40
CA LEU A 96 -25.37 2.27 28.48
C LEU A 96 -24.22 1.38 28.99
N ASP A 97 -24.06 1.28 30.32
CA ASP A 97 -23.02 0.45 30.94
C ASP A 97 -23.25 -1.04 30.59
N GLU A 98 -24.51 -1.47 30.43
CA GLU A 98 -24.87 -2.83 30.03
C GLU A 98 -24.57 -3.13 28.54
N LEU A 99 -24.54 -2.09 27.70
CA LEU A 99 -24.22 -2.21 26.28
C LEU A 99 -22.71 -2.29 26.02
N ALA A 100 -21.89 -2.14 27.07
CA ALA A 100 -20.44 -2.36 27.06
C ALA A 100 -19.74 -1.76 25.84
N ILE A 101 -20.04 -0.48 25.52
CA ILE A 101 -19.54 0.20 24.31
C ILE A 101 -18.02 0.06 24.16
N ASP A 102 -17.29 0.14 25.26
CA ASP A 102 -15.83 0.06 25.27
C ASP A 102 -15.30 -1.30 24.78
N GLU A 103 -16.08 -2.38 24.90
CA GLU A 103 -15.74 -3.71 24.37
C GLU A 103 -15.81 -3.79 22.83
N HIS A 104 -16.47 -2.82 22.18
CA HIS A 104 -16.61 -2.73 20.73
C HIS A 104 -15.67 -1.70 20.08
N ARG A 105 -14.77 -1.11 20.87
CA ARG A 105 -13.81 -0.10 20.41
C ARG A 105 -12.55 -0.71 19.76
N ASP A 106 -12.51 -2.03 19.59
CA ASP A 106 -11.62 -2.68 18.62
C ASP A 106 -12.06 -2.41 17.16
N GLY A 107 -13.28 -1.89 16.98
CA GLY A 107 -13.86 -1.48 15.72
C GLY A 107 -14.38 -0.03 15.72
N VAL A 108 -15.36 0.26 14.86
CA VAL A 108 -16.04 1.56 14.78
C VAL A 108 -17.42 1.49 15.44
N VAL A 109 -17.74 2.45 16.30
CA VAL A 109 -19.04 2.52 16.99
C VAL A 109 -19.87 3.69 16.48
N LEU A 110 -21.06 3.40 15.97
CA LEU A 110 -22.09 4.38 15.60
C LEU A 110 -23.18 4.40 16.65
N VAL A 111 -23.56 5.59 17.14
CA VAL A 111 -24.63 5.74 18.15
C VAL A 111 -25.68 6.72 17.64
N GLU A 112 -26.90 6.25 17.45
CA GLU A 112 -28.07 7.10 17.25
C GLU A 112 -28.68 7.51 18.60
N TRP A 113 -29.21 8.73 18.66
CA TRP A 113 -29.81 9.34 19.86
C TRP A 113 -28.86 9.43 21.07
N PRO A 114 -27.61 9.89 20.89
CA PRO A 114 -26.64 10.03 21.99
C PRO A 114 -27.13 10.98 23.10
N GLU A 115 -28.08 11.87 22.83
CA GLU A 115 -28.73 12.74 23.82
C GLU A 115 -29.43 11.98 24.96
N ARG A 116 -29.69 10.68 24.80
CA ARG A 116 -30.24 9.82 25.85
C ARG A 116 -29.22 9.40 26.90
N ALA A 117 -27.93 9.57 26.60
CA ALA A 117 -26.82 9.25 27.49
C ALA A 117 -25.76 10.36 27.47
N GLU A 118 -26.19 11.62 27.59
CA GLU A 118 -25.27 12.77 27.62
C GLU A 118 -24.22 12.64 28.73
N GLY A 119 -22.97 12.96 28.39
CA GLY A 119 -21.85 12.88 29.33
C GLY A 119 -21.18 11.50 29.46
N MET A 120 -21.72 10.46 28.80
CA MET A 120 -21.16 9.11 28.84
C MET A 120 -20.19 8.79 27.70
N PHE A 121 -19.98 9.73 26.77
CA PHE A 121 -19.10 9.56 25.61
C PHE A 121 -17.77 10.28 25.81
N GLY A 122 -16.66 9.58 25.57
CA GLY A 122 -15.30 10.11 25.76
C GLY A 122 -14.91 11.26 24.82
N ASP A 123 -13.73 11.84 25.05
CA ASP A 123 -13.28 13.12 24.44
C ASP A 123 -12.71 13.03 23.02
N ASP A 124 -12.74 11.85 22.39
CA ASP A 124 -12.36 11.66 20.99
C ASP A 124 -13.50 10.99 20.23
N ARG A 125 -14.26 11.80 19.48
CA ARG A 125 -15.52 11.40 18.82
C ARG A 125 -15.92 12.37 17.72
N LEU A 126 -16.74 11.90 16.79
CA LEU A 126 -17.37 12.75 15.77
C LEU A 126 -18.84 12.94 16.08
N GLU A 127 -19.29 14.18 16.26
CA GLU A 127 -20.71 14.49 16.44
C GLU A 127 -21.32 15.00 15.14
N ILE A 128 -22.42 14.37 14.70
CA ILE A 128 -23.15 14.72 13.49
C ILE A 128 -24.60 15.00 13.87
N SER A 129 -25.01 16.26 13.77
CA SER A 129 -26.39 16.68 13.99
C SER A 129 -27.12 16.84 12.66
N LEU A 130 -28.22 16.13 12.47
CA LEU A 130 -29.06 16.19 11.27
C LEU A 130 -30.43 16.81 11.61
N ALA A 131 -30.85 17.79 10.81
CA ALA A 131 -32.16 18.40 10.90
C ALA A 131 -32.82 18.51 9.53
N ILE A 132 -34.15 18.50 9.49
CA ILE A 132 -34.92 18.78 8.29
C ILE A 132 -35.10 20.31 8.21
N PRO A 133 -34.59 21.00 7.18
CA PRO A 133 -34.73 22.43 7.07
C PRO A 133 -36.18 22.82 6.71
N ASP A 134 -36.62 23.98 7.20
CA ASP A 134 -37.95 24.50 6.90
C ASP A 134 -38.17 24.65 5.39
N GLY A 135 -39.33 24.17 4.92
CA GLY A 135 -39.75 24.31 3.52
C GLY A 135 -39.12 23.31 2.53
N ASP A 136 -38.26 22.40 2.98
CA ASP A 136 -37.65 21.37 2.11
C ASP A 136 -37.46 20.05 2.87
N ALA A 137 -38.49 19.20 2.84
CA ALA A 137 -38.51 17.91 3.54
C ALA A 137 -37.52 16.89 2.96
N ALA A 138 -37.04 17.10 1.73
CA ALA A 138 -36.05 16.23 1.09
C ALA A 138 -34.63 16.57 1.56
N ALA A 139 -34.32 17.85 1.75
CA ALA A 139 -33.01 18.29 2.19
C ALA A 139 -32.69 17.95 3.66
N ARG A 140 -31.42 18.00 4.02
CA ARG A 140 -30.93 17.92 5.41
C ARG A 140 -29.97 19.07 5.70
N SER A 141 -30.17 19.74 6.83
CA SER A 141 -29.15 20.60 7.42
C SER A 141 -28.30 19.74 8.34
N VAL A 142 -27.00 19.65 8.06
CA VAL A 142 -26.06 18.84 8.84
C VAL A 142 -25.03 19.73 9.49
N ARG A 143 -24.78 19.52 10.78
CA ARG A 143 -23.65 20.09 11.51
C ARG A 143 -22.71 18.98 11.95
N ILE A 144 -21.43 19.10 11.62
CA ILE A 144 -20.39 18.13 11.99
C ILE A 144 -19.41 18.82 12.93
N GLU A 145 -19.14 18.17 14.06
CA GLU A 145 -18.27 18.67 15.11
C GLU A 145 -17.29 17.55 15.52
N PRO A 146 -16.01 17.62 15.07
CA PRO A 146 -14.96 16.74 15.53
C PRO A 146 -14.52 17.16 16.95
N VAL A 147 -14.60 16.21 17.88
CA VAL A 147 -14.14 16.35 19.26
C VAL A 147 -12.88 15.47 19.40
N GLY A 148 -11.83 16.00 20.03
CA GLY A 148 -10.53 15.34 20.10
C GLY A 148 -9.60 15.71 18.94
N GLU A 149 -8.30 15.49 19.13
CA GLU A 149 -7.29 15.84 18.13
C GLU A 149 -7.30 14.88 16.93
N SER A 150 -7.57 13.60 17.16
CA SER A 150 -7.60 12.56 16.13
C SER A 150 -8.66 12.85 15.06
N TRP A 151 -9.90 13.13 15.49
CA TRP A 151 -10.97 13.51 14.57
C TRP A 151 -10.75 14.85 13.89
N ARG A 152 -10.19 15.85 14.58
CA ARG A 152 -9.89 17.17 13.97
C ARG A 152 -8.94 17.03 12.78
N ARG A 153 -7.83 16.31 12.96
CA ARG A 153 -6.86 16.08 11.87
C ARG A 153 -7.51 15.38 10.68
N ARG A 154 -8.31 14.35 10.91
CA ARG A 154 -9.03 13.63 9.84
C ARG A 154 -10.10 14.48 9.16
N PHE A 155 -10.75 15.37 9.92
CA PHE A 155 -11.72 16.30 9.38
C PHE A 155 -11.07 17.36 8.47
N ASP A 156 -9.90 17.89 8.85
CA ASP A 156 -9.12 18.78 7.98
C ASP A 156 -8.70 18.08 6.68
N ARG A 157 -8.35 16.79 6.75
CA ARG A 157 -8.09 15.97 5.55
C ARG A 157 -9.34 15.82 4.66
N LEU A 158 -10.51 15.53 5.25
CA LEU A 158 -11.77 15.46 4.49
C LEU A 158 -12.08 16.77 3.77
N ASP A 159 -11.86 17.91 4.43
CA ASP A 159 -12.07 19.23 3.82
C ASP A 159 -11.10 19.49 2.66
N ALA A 160 -9.84 19.06 2.77
CA ALA A 160 -8.88 19.14 1.67
C ALA A 160 -9.31 18.28 0.47
N ILE A 161 -9.75 17.04 0.74
CA ILE A 161 -10.27 16.12 -0.29
C ILE A 161 -11.52 16.72 -0.96
N ASP A 162 -12.49 17.20 -0.19
CA ASP A 162 -13.72 17.77 -0.73
C ASP A 162 -13.46 19.01 -1.60
N ARG A 163 -12.49 19.86 -1.22
CA ARG A 163 -12.07 21.01 -2.04
C ARG A 163 -11.51 20.57 -3.39
N LEU A 164 -10.64 19.55 -3.40
CA LEU A 164 -10.11 18.97 -4.63
C LEU A 164 -11.24 18.41 -5.48
N LEU A 165 -12.09 17.53 -4.93
CA LEU A 165 -13.17 16.90 -5.67
C LEU A 165 -14.18 17.93 -6.20
N ALA A 166 -14.52 18.96 -5.44
CA ALA A 166 -15.40 20.04 -5.90
C ALA A 166 -14.79 20.82 -7.09
N ARG A 167 -13.50 21.18 -7.00
CA ARG A 167 -12.79 21.91 -8.07
C ARG A 167 -12.82 21.14 -9.39
N GLU A 168 -12.70 19.82 -9.31
CA GLU A 168 -12.61 18.92 -10.47
C GLU A 168 -13.97 18.35 -10.90
N LYS A 169 -15.08 18.88 -10.35
CA LYS A 169 -16.45 18.43 -10.63
C LYS A 169 -16.68 16.95 -10.31
N LEU A 170 -15.98 16.44 -9.31
CA LEU A 170 -16.09 15.09 -8.74
C LEU A 170 -16.78 15.11 -7.36
N GLY A 171 -17.30 16.26 -6.90
CA GLY A 171 -17.96 16.37 -5.58
C GLY A 171 -19.21 15.50 -5.38
N ASP A 172 -19.81 15.02 -6.48
CA ASP A 172 -20.94 14.08 -6.44
C ASP A 172 -20.51 12.61 -6.61
N ALA A 173 -19.20 12.32 -6.61
CA ALA A 173 -18.69 10.96 -6.66
C ALA A 173 -19.10 10.17 -5.41
N ARG A 174 -19.52 8.92 -5.60
CA ARG A 174 -19.63 7.95 -4.50
C ARG A 174 -18.21 7.54 -4.08
N ARG A 175 -17.98 7.36 -2.79
CA ARG A 175 -16.66 7.03 -2.23
C ARG A 175 -16.71 5.67 -1.54
N ARG A 176 -15.68 4.85 -1.75
CA ARG A 176 -15.53 3.57 -1.07
C ARG A 176 -14.09 3.39 -0.60
N PRO A 177 -13.84 2.97 0.65
CA PRO A 177 -12.51 2.57 1.06
C PRO A 177 -11.98 1.46 0.15
N LEU A 178 -10.70 1.50 -0.23
CA LEU A 178 -9.99 0.38 -0.84
C LEU A 178 -9.08 -0.26 0.20
N ALA A 179 -8.77 -1.56 0.04
CA ALA A 179 -7.79 -2.22 0.89
C ALA A 179 -6.43 -1.54 0.68
N GLY A 180 -5.89 -0.94 1.73
CA GLY A 180 -4.51 -0.48 1.76
C GLY A 180 -3.57 -1.60 2.16
N ASP A 181 -2.27 -1.37 1.92
CA ASP A 181 -1.19 -2.12 2.55
C ASP A 181 -0.93 -1.61 3.97
N ALA A 182 0.12 -2.10 4.63
CA ALA A 182 0.51 -1.63 5.97
C ALA A 182 1.14 -0.21 5.97
N SER A 183 0.91 0.59 4.93
CA SER A 183 1.44 1.95 4.82
C SER A 183 0.49 2.98 5.46
N THR A 184 0.98 4.20 5.61
CA THR A 184 0.18 5.36 6.06
C THR A 184 -0.71 5.93 4.95
N ARG A 185 -0.63 5.39 3.72
CA ARG A 185 -1.39 5.86 2.57
C ARG A 185 -2.78 5.27 2.58
N ARG A 186 -3.77 6.08 2.25
CA ARG A 186 -5.16 5.66 2.18
C ARG A 186 -5.67 5.75 0.76
N TYR A 187 -6.40 4.72 0.34
CA TYR A 187 -6.96 4.63 -1.00
C TYR A 187 -8.47 4.57 -0.94
N GLU A 188 -9.12 5.27 -1.86
CA GLU A 188 -10.57 5.28 -1.98
C GLU A 188 -10.95 5.12 -3.45
N ARG A 189 -11.93 4.26 -3.75
CA ARG A 189 -12.54 4.20 -5.08
C ARG A 189 -13.60 5.28 -5.19
N LEU A 190 -13.48 6.10 -6.22
CA LEU A 190 -14.48 7.09 -6.61
C LEU A 190 -15.31 6.55 -7.77
N SER A 191 -16.64 6.64 -7.67
CA SER A 191 -17.53 6.33 -8.78
C SER A 191 -18.30 7.57 -9.20
N ALA A 192 -18.04 8.07 -10.41
CA ALA A 192 -18.62 9.31 -10.93
C ALA A 192 -18.93 9.22 -12.43
N GLY A 193 -20.19 9.40 -12.80
CA GLY A 193 -20.61 9.45 -14.21
C GLY A 193 -20.26 8.19 -15.01
N GLY A 194 -20.35 7.00 -14.38
CA GLY A 194 -19.99 5.72 -14.99
C GLY A 194 -18.48 5.44 -15.06
N ARG A 195 -17.63 6.35 -14.57
CA ARG A 195 -16.18 6.16 -14.46
C ARG A 195 -15.80 5.71 -13.05
N SER A 196 -14.80 4.84 -12.97
CA SER A 196 -14.11 4.48 -11.73
C SER A 196 -12.76 5.19 -11.68
N LEU A 197 -12.43 5.79 -10.54
CA LEU A 197 -11.14 6.44 -10.27
C LEU A 197 -10.66 6.00 -8.89
N VAL A 198 -9.36 6.19 -8.62
CA VAL A 198 -8.78 5.96 -7.29
C VAL A 198 -8.31 7.29 -6.72
N LEU A 199 -8.79 7.65 -5.55
CA LEU A 199 -8.23 8.72 -4.73
C LEU A 199 -7.14 8.13 -3.84
N MET A 200 -5.95 8.71 -3.90
CA MET A 200 -4.84 8.44 -2.99
C MET A 200 -4.72 9.63 -2.03
N ASP A 201 -4.84 9.36 -0.74
CA ASP A 201 -4.55 10.29 0.35
C ASP A 201 -3.24 9.85 1.02
N ALA A 202 -2.15 10.57 0.73
CA ALA A 202 -0.80 10.27 1.19
C ALA A 202 -0.08 11.59 1.55
N PRO A 203 -0.34 12.16 2.74
CA PRO A 203 0.36 13.36 3.20
C PRO A 203 1.86 13.10 3.30
N ALA A 204 2.68 14.14 3.07
CA ALA A 204 4.13 14.03 3.14
C ALA A 204 4.58 13.47 4.51
N GLN A 205 5.49 12.49 4.47
CA GLN A 205 6.06 11.83 5.64
C GLN A 205 7.59 12.01 5.65
N PRO A 206 8.10 13.21 5.94
CA PRO A 206 9.54 13.42 6.03
C PRO A 206 10.10 12.58 7.18
N ASP A 207 11.21 11.90 6.95
CA ASP A 207 11.93 11.16 7.99
C ASP A 207 13.00 12.07 8.60
N PRO A 208 12.78 12.63 9.81
CA PRO A 208 13.74 13.53 10.41
C PRO A 208 15.04 12.80 10.82
N GLY A 209 15.01 11.46 10.90
CA GLY A 209 16.11 10.66 11.40
C GLY A 209 16.43 10.90 12.88
N LEU A 210 17.47 10.21 13.36
CA LEU A 210 18.07 10.50 14.66
C LEU A 210 19.18 11.55 14.50
N PRO A 211 19.39 12.44 15.49
CA PRO A 211 20.48 13.41 15.44
C PRO A 211 21.84 12.73 15.20
N GLY A 212 22.53 13.10 14.10
CA GLY A 212 23.83 12.54 13.73
C GLY A 212 23.79 11.25 12.91
N ALA A 213 22.61 10.69 12.62
CA ALA A 213 22.45 9.55 11.73
C ALA A 213 21.68 9.95 10.46
N VAL A 214 22.06 9.39 9.32
CA VAL A 214 21.24 9.50 8.10
C VAL A 214 20.02 8.60 8.27
N PRO A 215 18.77 9.10 8.21
CA PRO A 215 17.59 8.26 8.30
C PRO A 215 17.57 7.16 7.24
N TYR A 216 16.97 6.01 7.55
CA TYR A 216 16.97 4.85 6.65
C TYR A 216 16.33 5.18 5.29
N SER A 217 15.20 5.89 5.31
CA SER A 217 14.53 6.39 4.10
C SER A 217 15.47 7.17 3.18
N ARG A 218 16.36 8.00 3.73
CA ARG A 218 17.37 8.73 2.96
C ARG A 218 18.55 7.88 2.52
N GLN A 219 18.94 6.88 3.31
CA GLN A 219 19.99 5.93 2.93
C GLN A 219 19.58 5.08 1.72
N VAL A 220 18.28 4.80 1.58
CA VAL A 220 17.73 3.95 0.50
C VAL A 220 16.80 4.70 -0.45
N HIS A 221 16.84 6.05 -0.41
CA HIS A 221 16.11 6.96 -1.30
C HIS A 221 14.59 6.69 -1.44
N LEU A 222 13.91 6.42 -0.33
CA LEU A 222 12.44 6.27 -0.31
C LEU A 222 11.74 7.60 -0.59
N ALA A 223 10.61 7.54 -1.30
CA ALA A 223 9.77 8.69 -1.57
C ALA A 223 9.07 9.19 -0.30
N GLU A 224 9.23 10.49 0.00
CA GLU A 224 8.61 11.15 1.16
C GLU A 224 7.25 11.79 0.85
N ASP A 225 6.91 11.98 -0.43
CA ASP A 225 5.67 12.62 -0.89
C ASP A 225 5.12 12.03 -2.21
N VAL A 226 3.90 12.46 -2.57
CA VAL A 226 3.19 12.02 -3.79
C VAL A 226 3.76 12.60 -5.09
N GLY A 227 4.67 13.57 -5.01
CA GLY A 227 5.33 14.17 -6.16
C GLY A 227 6.19 13.16 -6.91
N ALA A 228 6.87 12.26 -6.18
CA ALA A 228 7.61 11.14 -6.79
C ALA A 228 6.69 10.24 -7.62
N PHE A 229 5.57 9.78 -7.03
CA PHE A 229 4.55 9.01 -7.74
C PHE A 229 4.07 9.75 -8.99
N ALA A 230 3.72 11.04 -8.85
CA ALA A 230 3.16 11.83 -9.93
C ALA A 230 4.13 12.02 -11.12
N ALA A 231 5.41 12.29 -10.82
CA ALA A 231 6.44 12.45 -11.84
C ALA A 231 6.75 11.14 -12.56
N ILE A 232 6.88 10.03 -11.83
CA ILE A 232 7.18 8.71 -12.40
C ILE A 232 5.99 8.19 -13.22
N ALA A 233 4.76 8.33 -12.73
CA ALA A 233 3.55 7.97 -13.47
C ALA A 233 3.46 8.74 -14.80
N GLY A 234 3.71 10.05 -14.79
CA GLY A 234 3.76 10.87 -16.01
C GLY A 234 4.85 10.41 -16.99
N ALA A 235 6.04 10.07 -16.48
CA ALA A 235 7.16 9.61 -17.30
C ALA A 235 6.89 8.24 -17.95
N LEU A 236 6.24 7.32 -17.23
CA LEU A 236 5.81 6.00 -17.70
C LEU A 236 4.71 6.12 -18.75
N THR A 237 3.62 6.85 -18.45
CA THR A 237 2.47 7.03 -19.36
C THR A 237 2.87 7.70 -20.67
N THR A 238 3.73 8.73 -20.62
CA THR A 238 4.22 9.42 -21.84
C THR A 238 5.03 8.50 -22.76
N ARG A 239 5.64 7.45 -22.20
CA ARG A 239 6.37 6.41 -22.96
C ARG A 239 5.51 5.20 -23.34
N GLY A 240 4.20 5.25 -23.05
CA GLY A 240 3.25 4.22 -23.43
C GLY A 240 3.09 3.07 -22.43
N PHE A 241 3.68 3.16 -21.24
CA PHE A 241 3.47 2.19 -20.16
C PHE A 241 2.16 2.48 -19.40
N SER A 242 1.51 1.43 -18.91
CA SER A 242 0.22 1.53 -18.19
C SER A 242 0.40 1.86 -16.70
N ALA A 243 0.96 3.02 -16.38
CA ALA A 243 0.83 3.59 -15.03
C ALA A 243 -0.51 4.37 -14.91
N PRO A 244 -1.07 4.58 -13.71
CA PRO A 244 -2.33 5.31 -13.55
C PRO A 244 -2.20 6.75 -14.04
N GLU A 245 -3.08 7.17 -14.95
CA GLU A 245 -3.16 8.57 -15.37
C GLU A 245 -3.60 9.46 -14.20
N ILE A 246 -2.97 10.62 -14.04
CA ILE A 246 -3.34 11.58 -12.99
C ILE A 246 -4.48 12.47 -13.50
N VAL A 247 -5.67 12.27 -12.94
CA VAL A 247 -6.88 13.02 -13.29
C VAL A 247 -6.95 14.34 -12.54
N ALA A 248 -6.56 14.34 -11.26
CA ALA A 248 -6.50 15.52 -10.43
C ALA A 248 -5.49 15.39 -9.31
N HIS A 249 -5.03 16.52 -8.76
CA HIS A 249 -4.06 16.52 -7.68
C HIS A 249 -4.14 17.77 -6.80
N ASP A 250 -3.70 17.60 -5.56
CA ASP A 250 -3.25 18.63 -4.63
C ASP A 250 -1.95 18.11 -4.01
N LEU A 251 -0.82 18.47 -4.62
CA LEU A 251 0.49 17.91 -4.25
C LEU A 251 0.94 18.39 -2.86
N GLU A 252 0.62 19.63 -2.51
CA GLU A 252 0.94 20.20 -1.18
C GLU A 252 0.14 19.48 -0.09
N ALA A 253 -1.14 19.21 -0.34
CA ALA A 253 -1.94 18.39 0.57
C ALA A 253 -1.54 16.91 0.52
N GLY A 254 -0.88 16.42 -0.53
CA GLY A 254 -0.57 14.99 -0.69
C GLY A 254 -1.80 14.18 -1.13
N ILE A 255 -2.62 14.71 -2.04
CA ILE A 255 -3.84 14.06 -2.52
C ILE A 255 -3.77 13.94 -4.04
N LEU A 256 -3.97 12.72 -4.56
CA LEU A 256 -4.09 12.45 -6.00
C LEU A 256 -5.43 11.79 -6.30
N VAL A 257 -5.98 12.05 -7.47
CA VAL A 257 -7.05 11.25 -8.10
C VAL A 257 -6.49 10.71 -9.39
N VAL A 258 -6.47 9.39 -9.53
CA VAL A 258 -5.83 8.67 -10.62
C VAL A 258 -6.79 7.69 -11.31
N GLU A 259 -6.42 7.23 -12.49
CA GLU A 259 -7.09 6.14 -13.19
C GLU A 259 -7.22 4.90 -12.28
N ASP A 260 -8.40 4.27 -12.28
CA ASP A 260 -8.59 2.95 -11.67
C ASP A 260 -8.21 1.87 -12.69
N LEU A 261 -7.02 1.28 -12.51
CA LEU A 261 -6.53 0.18 -13.35
C LEU A 261 -7.27 -1.14 -13.07
N GLY A 262 -8.19 -1.19 -12.11
CA GLY A 262 -8.89 -2.41 -11.73
C GLY A 262 -8.10 -3.23 -10.69
N ASN A 263 -8.48 -4.51 -10.56
CA ASN A 263 -8.00 -5.40 -9.49
C ASN A 263 -7.62 -6.80 -9.99
N GLU A 264 -7.64 -7.03 -11.30
CA GLU A 264 -7.25 -8.31 -11.86
C GLU A 264 -5.72 -8.41 -11.83
N GLY A 265 -5.15 -9.38 -11.11
CA GLY A 265 -3.69 -9.52 -11.00
C GLY A 265 -3.07 -10.40 -12.09
N ILE A 266 -1.79 -10.77 -11.92
CA ILE A 266 -1.10 -11.73 -12.80
C ILE A 266 -1.05 -13.17 -12.25
N VAL A 267 -1.83 -13.44 -11.19
CA VAL A 267 -1.96 -14.75 -10.53
C VAL A 267 -3.42 -15.17 -10.52
N ASP A 268 -3.68 -16.47 -10.50
CA ASP A 268 -5.04 -17.00 -10.44
C ASP A 268 -5.65 -16.92 -9.02
N GLU A 269 -6.93 -17.30 -8.89
CA GLU A 269 -7.65 -17.33 -7.59
C GLU A 269 -6.97 -18.23 -6.54
N ALA A 270 -6.22 -19.24 -6.97
CA ALA A 270 -5.45 -20.14 -6.12
C ALA A 270 -4.03 -19.61 -5.83
N ARG A 271 -3.73 -18.36 -6.21
CA ARG A 271 -2.43 -17.69 -6.07
C ARG A 271 -1.29 -18.40 -6.81
N ARG A 272 -1.59 -18.99 -7.96
CA ARG A 272 -0.58 -19.57 -8.86
C ARG A 272 -0.23 -18.58 -9.97
N PRO A 273 1.05 -18.48 -10.39
CA PRO A 273 1.44 -17.66 -11.54
C PRO A 273 0.67 -18.02 -12.80
N MET A 274 0.14 -17.02 -13.50
CA MET A 274 -0.42 -17.20 -14.84
C MET A 274 0.70 -16.95 -15.86
N ALA A 275 1.16 -18.02 -16.52
CA ALA A 275 2.35 -17.98 -17.36
C ALA A 275 2.30 -16.87 -18.42
N ASP A 276 1.20 -16.78 -19.17
CA ASP A 276 0.98 -15.76 -20.21
C ASP A 276 1.13 -14.32 -19.68
N ARG A 277 0.67 -14.05 -18.45
CA ARG A 277 0.76 -12.73 -17.81
C ARG A 277 2.18 -12.44 -17.31
N TYR A 278 2.86 -13.45 -16.78
CA TYR A 278 4.26 -13.33 -16.38
C TYR A 278 5.20 -13.09 -17.58
N LEU A 279 4.94 -13.75 -18.72
CA LEU A 279 5.69 -13.49 -19.95
C LEU A 279 5.47 -12.07 -20.46
N ALA A 280 4.22 -11.60 -20.48
CA ALA A 280 3.90 -10.21 -20.85
C ALA A 280 4.55 -9.18 -19.90
N ALA A 281 4.68 -9.50 -18.61
CA ALA A 281 5.40 -8.67 -17.65
C ALA A 281 6.92 -8.66 -17.93
N GLY A 282 7.51 -9.81 -18.29
CA GLY A 282 8.90 -9.87 -18.74
C GLY A 282 9.15 -9.06 -20.02
N GLU A 283 8.25 -9.12 -20.98
CA GLU A 283 8.28 -8.31 -22.21
C GLU A 283 8.18 -6.81 -21.90
N LEU A 284 7.33 -6.39 -20.96
CA LEU A 284 7.24 -5.00 -20.52
C LEU A 284 8.57 -4.52 -19.95
N LEU A 285 9.24 -5.31 -19.10
CA LEU A 285 10.55 -4.94 -18.57
C LEU A 285 11.60 -4.80 -19.68
N ALA A 286 11.56 -5.66 -20.70
CA ALA A 286 12.45 -5.53 -21.85
C ALA A 286 12.27 -4.18 -22.58
N GLU A 287 11.01 -3.76 -22.77
CA GLU A 287 10.66 -2.45 -23.31
C GLU A 287 11.11 -1.31 -22.36
N LEU A 288 10.83 -1.42 -21.06
CA LEU A 288 11.21 -0.44 -20.04
C LEU A 288 12.72 -0.18 -20.06
N HIS A 289 13.52 -1.25 -20.07
CA HIS A 289 14.97 -1.16 -20.03
C HIS A 289 15.59 -0.73 -21.37
N ALA A 290 14.83 -0.77 -22.47
CA ALA A 290 15.29 -0.28 -23.78
C ALA A 290 15.19 1.24 -23.91
N HIS A 291 14.50 1.91 -22.97
CA HIS A 291 14.39 3.36 -22.92
C HIS A 291 15.54 4.00 -22.16
N ASP A 292 15.94 5.20 -22.60
CA ASP A 292 16.81 6.08 -21.84
C ASP A 292 15.95 6.89 -20.85
N TRP A 293 16.33 6.83 -19.57
CA TRP A 293 15.62 7.48 -18.48
C TRP A 293 16.44 8.65 -17.94
N PRO A 294 15.96 9.90 -18.04
CA PRO A 294 16.65 11.02 -17.44
C PRO A 294 16.48 10.97 -15.91
N HIS A 295 17.53 11.27 -15.16
CA HIS A 295 17.45 11.39 -13.71
C HIS A 295 16.41 12.41 -13.26
N ARG A 296 16.26 13.52 -13.99
CA ARG A 296 15.27 14.54 -13.70
C ARG A 296 14.01 14.31 -14.51
N LEU A 297 12.93 13.98 -13.82
CA LEU A 297 11.59 13.86 -14.37
C LEU A 297 10.82 15.18 -14.18
N GLU A 298 10.08 15.56 -15.22
CA GLU A 298 9.25 16.77 -15.24
C GLU A 298 7.85 16.40 -15.72
N GLY A 299 6.83 17.08 -15.22
CA GLY A 299 5.43 16.81 -15.53
C GLY A 299 4.50 17.43 -14.51
N THR A 300 3.52 16.67 -14.03
CA THR A 300 2.63 17.07 -12.93
C THR A 300 3.40 17.46 -11.67
N ALA A 301 4.53 16.80 -11.42
CA ALA A 301 5.51 17.14 -10.41
C ALA A 301 6.93 17.05 -11.01
N SER A 302 7.91 17.67 -10.35
CA SER A 302 9.33 17.45 -10.63
C SER A 302 9.89 16.48 -9.60
N HIS A 303 10.65 15.50 -10.05
CA HIS A 303 11.30 14.51 -9.19
C HIS A 303 12.66 14.12 -9.78
N THR A 304 13.63 13.86 -8.91
CA THR A 304 14.95 13.35 -9.30
C THR A 304 15.04 11.89 -8.90
N LEU A 305 15.13 11.00 -9.88
CA LEU A 305 15.48 9.60 -9.68
C LEU A 305 16.90 9.52 -9.12
N HIS A 306 17.03 8.83 -7.99
CA HIS A 306 18.32 8.52 -7.41
C HIS A 306 18.94 7.30 -8.08
N ASP A 307 20.26 7.25 -8.09
CA ASP A 307 20.96 6.02 -8.44
C ASP A 307 20.79 5.01 -7.32
N PHE A 308 20.56 3.75 -7.68
CA PHE A 308 20.63 2.64 -6.75
C PHE A 308 22.10 2.29 -6.53
N ASP A 309 22.80 3.18 -5.83
CA ASP A 309 24.24 3.11 -5.68
C ASP A 309 24.71 1.94 -4.80
N LEU A 310 26.02 1.73 -4.76
CA LEU A 310 26.63 0.64 -4.00
C LEU A 310 26.26 0.69 -2.50
N ASP A 311 26.20 1.88 -1.92
CA ASP A 311 25.91 2.05 -0.50
C ASP A 311 24.45 1.73 -0.21
N ALA A 312 23.52 2.16 -1.07
CA ALA A 312 22.11 1.82 -0.99
C ALA A 312 21.88 0.31 -1.15
N MET A 313 22.50 -0.32 -2.16
CA MET A 313 22.36 -1.76 -2.40
C MET A 313 22.87 -2.60 -1.22
N VAL A 314 24.02 -2.21 -0.63
CA VAL A 314 24.59 -2.89 0.55
C VAL A 314 23.78 -2.58 1.81
N ALA A 315 23.30 -1.35 1.99
CA ALA A 315 22.49 -0.98 3.16
C ALA A 315 21.21 -1.82 3.25
N GLU A 316 20.59 -2.17 2.11
CA GLU A 316 19.43 -3.06 2.09
C GLU A 316 19.73 -4.48 2.57
N THR A 317 20.92 -5.02 2.29
CA THR A 317 21.27 -6.40 2.69
C THR A 317 21.52 -6.51 4.19
N ARG A 318 21.88 -5.42 4.87
CA ARG A 318 22.09 -5.37 6.34
C ARG A 318 20.86 -5.80 7.14
N LEU A 319 19.67 -5.74 6.56
CA LEU A 319 18.46 -6.25 7.22
C LEU A 319 18.59 -7.74 7.58
N LEU A 320 19.38 -8.50 6.83
CA LEU A 320 19.67 -9.89 7.17
C LEU A 320 20.49 -9.99 8.46
N THR A 321 21.60 -9.28 8.58
CA THR A 321 22.47 -9.34 9.77
C THR A 321 21.82 -8.70 11.00
N GLN A 322 20.89 -7.76 10.81
CA GLN A 322 20.16 -7.09 11.89
C GLN A 322 18.96 -7.89 12.42
N TRP A 323 18.28 -8.67 11.55
CA TRP A 323 17.00 -9.31 11.92
C TRP A 323 16.99 -10.81 11.69
N PHE A 324 17.36 -11.25 10.49
CA PHE A 324 17.25 -12.66 10.11
C PHE A 324 18.31 -13.52 10.80
N ALA A 325 19.58 -13.11 10.74
CA ALA A 325 20.69 -13.87 11.34
C ALA A 325 20.55 -13.96 12.88
N PRO A 326 20.27 -12.87 13.62
CA PRO A 326 20.04 -12.98 15.07
C PRO A 326 18.83 -13.85 15.42
N ALA A 327 17.80 -13.82 14.57
CA ALA A 327 16.64 -14.68 14.74
C ALA A 327 16.96 -16.17 14.57
N ALA A 328 17.84 -16.50 13.63
CA ALA A 328 18.26 -17.86 13.34
C ALA A 328 19.30 -18.39 14.35
N LEU A 329 20.19 -17.52 14.85
CA LEU A 329 21.29 -17.86 15.76
C LEU A 329 20.88 -17.83 17.24
N GLY A 330 19.91 -16.99 17.60
CA GLY A 330 19.53 -16.75 18.99
C GLY A 330 20.44 -15.77 19.74
N HIS A 331 21.38 -15.12 19.03
CA HIS A 331 22.23 -14.05 19.53
C HIS A 331 22.56 -13.08 18.39
N ASP A 332 23.00 -11.86 18.73
CA ASP A 332 23.39 -10.86 17.75
C ASP A 332 24.67 -11.26 16.99
N MET A 333 24.82 -10.71 15.78
CA MET A 333 26.01 -10.90 14.97
C MET A 333 27.20 -10.15 15.55
N GLU A 334 28.40 -10.74 15.48
CA GLU A 334 29.64 -10.04 15.82
C GLU A 334 29.96 -8.94 14.79
N ASP A 335 30.64 -7.88 15.23
CA ASP A 335 31.00 -6.73 14.38
C ASP A 335 31.87 -7.16 13.19
N ASP A 336 32.86 -8.03 13.42
CA ASP A 336 33.75 -8.55 12.37
C ASP A 336 32.98 -9.38 11.33
N ALA A 337 32.02 -10.19 11.77
CA ALA A 337 31.17 -10.97 10.88
C ALA A 337 30.24 -10.05 10.06
N THR A 338 29.70 -9.00 10.66
CA THR A 338 28.88 -8.00 9.95
C THR A 338 29.73 -7.21 8.94
N ALA A 339 30.96 -6.83 9.28
CA ALA A 339 31.86 -6.15 8.37
C ALA A 339 32.27 -7.05 7.20
N ALA A 340 32.54 -8.34 7.44
CA ALA A 340 32.83 -9.31 6.39
C ALA A 340 31.65 -9.52 5.42
N PHE A 341 30.42 -9.52 5.94
CA PHE A 341 29.20 -9.58 5.13
C PHE A 341 29.09 -8.40 4.16
N GLU A 342 29.31 -7.18 4.67
CA GLU A 342 29.25 -5.98 3.86
C GLU A 342 30.37 -5.94 2.81
N ALA A 343 31.57 -6.38 3.17
CA ALA A 343 32.69 -6.48 2.24
C ALA A 343 32.39 -7.45 1.09
N ALA A 344 31.81 -8.62 1.39
CA ALA A 344 31.40 -9.60 0.39
C ALA A 344 30.35 -9.03 -0.58
N TRP A 345 29.34 -8.33 -0.05
CA TRP A 345 28.33 -7.67 -0.90
C TRP A 345 28.92 -6.54 -1.74
N ARG A 346 29.81 -5.73 -1.17
CA ARG A 346 30.49 -4.67 -1.92
C ARG A 346 31.29 -5.22 -3.10
N GLU A 347 32.00 -6.33 -2.91
CA GLU A 347 32.73 -7.00 -4.00
C GLU A 347 31.80 -7.41 -5.15
N VAL A 348 30.70 -8.08 -4.81
CA VAL A 348 29.72 -8.59 -5.79
C VAL A 348 28.98 -7.47 -6.51
N LEU A 349 28.65 -6.38 -5.81
CA LEU A 349 27.80 -5.30 -6.31
C LEU A 349 28.58 -4.15 -6.97
N ALA A 350 29.90 -4.04 -6.74
CA ALA A 350 30.74 -3.00 -7.35
C ALA A 350 30.59 -2.87 -8.89
N PRO A 351 30.47 -3.95 -9.69
CA PRO A 351 30.29 -3.85 -11.14
C PRO A 351 29.05 -3.09 -11.61
N TYR A 352 28.03 -2.98 -10.76
CA TYR A 352 26.79 -2.27 -11.08
C TYR A 352 26.90 -0.77 -10.79
N ALA A 353 27.70 -0.40 -9.79
CA ALA A 353 27.92 1.00 -9.41
C ALA A 353 28.97 1.70 -10.29
N ASP A 354 29.91 0.96 -10.88
CA ASP A 354 30.98 1.51 -11.71
C ASP A 354 30.70 1.47 -13.24
N GLY A 355 29.48 1.08 -13.62
CA GLY A 355 29.01 1.09 -15.02
C GLY A 355 29.48 -0.10 -15.86
N ARG A 356 30.05 -1.17 -15.25
CA ARG A 356 30.41 -2.40 -15.97
C ARG A 356 29.20 -3.28 -16.29
N ARG A 357 28.09 -3.13 -15.58
CA ARG A 357 26.82 -3.83 -15.83
C ARG A 357 25.75 -2.84 -16.29
N GLU A 358 24.75 -3.33 -17.02
CA GLU A 358 23.66 -2.50 -17.55
C GLU A 358 22.80 -1.95 -16.41
N THR A 359 22.51 -0.65 -16.49
CA THR A 359 21.55 0.02 -15.61
C THR A 359 20.42 0.66 -16.41
N SER A 360 19.25 0.74 -15.79
CA SER A 360 18.06 1.40 -16.32
C SER A 360 17.13 1.81 -15.17
N LEU A 361 15.92 2.30 -15.50
CA LEU A 361 14.88 2.47 -14.50
C LEU A 361 14.50 1.11 -13.92
N LEU A 362 14.57 0.98 -12.61
CA LEU A 362 13.96 -0.11 -11.84
C LEU A 362 12.88 0.47 -10.94
N LEU A 363 11.74 -0.19 -10.89
CA LEU A 363 10.52 0.16 -10.15
C LEU A 363 10.55 -0.34 -8.70
N ARG A 364 11.51 -1.22 -8.38
CA ARG A 364 11.77 -1.86 -7.08
C ARG A 364 10.76 -2.90 -6.63
N ASP A 365 9.48 -2.66 -6.82
CA ASP A 365 8.41 -3.54 -6.34
C ASP A 365 7.61 -4.15 -7.50
N TYR A 366 8.33 -4.59 -8.54
CA TYR A 366 7.79 -5.26 -9.71
C TYR A 366 7.52 -6.75 -9.44
N HIS A 367 6.33 -7.07 -8.94
CA HIS A 367 5.92 -8.44 -8.57
C HIS A 367 4.39 -8.58 -8.48
N SER A 368 3.86 -9.80 -8.32
CA SER A 368 2.43 -10.11 -8.55
C SER A 368 1.36 -9.20 -7.92
N PRO A 369 1.47 -8.70 -6.67
CA PRO A 369 0.47 -7.76 -6.15
C PRO A 369 0.44 -6.38 -6.81
N ASN A 370 1.54 -5.98 -7.45
CA ASN A 370 1.75 -4.63 -7.97
C ASN A 370 1.62 -4.58 -9.50
N LEU A 371 1.18 -5.69 -10.11
CA LEU A 371 0.98 -5.84 -11.55
C LEU A 371 -0.49 -6.17 -11.81
N ILE A 372 -1.16 -5.28 -12.53
CA ILE A 372 -2.59 -5.36 -12.84
C ILE A 372 -2.75 -5.80 -14.29
N TRP A 373 -3.54 -6.84 -14.54
CA TRP A 373 -3.89 -7.30 -15.88
C TRP A 373 -5.01 -6.44 -16.46
N LEU A 374 -4.77 -5.89 -17.65
CA LEU A 374 -5.66 -4.99 -18.38
C LEU A 374 -6.05 -5.64 -19.71
N PRO A 375 -7.02 -6.59 -19.72
CA PRO A 375 -7.33 -7.44 -20.87
C PRO A 375 -7.81 -6.66 -22.10
N GLU A 376 -8.33 -5.46 -21.93
CA GLU A 376 -8.79 -4.55 -22.98
C GLU A 376 -7.65 -3.79 -23.68
N ARG A 377 -6.46 -3.75 -23.09
CA ARG A 377 -5.26 -3.14 -23.69
C ARG A 377 -4.53 -4.16 -24.58
N ALA A 378 -3.56 -3.70 -25.38
CA ALA A 378 -2.82 -4.53 -26.33
C ALA A 378 -1.31 -4.49 -26.06
N GLY A 379 -0.62 -5.60 -26.36
CA GLY A 379 0.83 -5.73 -26.14
C GLY A 379 1.20 -5.68 -24.65
N THR A 380 2.33 -5.05 -24.34
CA THR A 380 2.83 -4.81 -22.98
C THR A 380 1.93 -3.88 -22.16
N ARG A 381 1.09 -3.06 -22.81
CA ARG A 381 0.10 -2.20 -22.13
C ARG A 381 -0.96 -2.98 -21.36
N ARG A 382 -1.05 -4.30 -21.55
CA ARG A 382 -1.87 -5.20 -20.74
C ARG A 382 -1.38 -5.33 -19.30
N ILE A 383 -0.18 -4.84 -18.97
CA ILE A 383 0.36 -4.84 -17.62
C ILE A 383 0.31 -3.43 -17.05
N GLY A 384 -0.66 -3.20 -16.17
CA GLY A 384 -0.78 -2.04 -15.31
C GLY A 384 0.27 -2.07 -14.19
N LEU A 385 0.89 -0.92 -13.95
CA LEU A 385 1.94 -0.74 -12.95
C LEU A 385 1.40 0.04 -11.77
N ILE A 386 1.62 -0.42 -10.55
CA ILE A 386 1.38 0.35 -9.33
C ILE A 386 2.58 0.24 -8.39
N ASP A 387 2.62 1.07 -7.34
CA ASP A 387 3.64 1.00 -6.28
C ASP A 387 5.09 1.17 -6.80
N PHE A 388 5.30 2.17 -7.67
CA PHE A 388 6.57 2.47 -8.33
C PHE A 388 7.19 3.80 -7.86
N GLN A 389 6.62 4.45 -6.84
CA GLN A 389 7.08 5.77 -6.38
C GLN A 389 8.53 5.77 -5.86
N ASP A 390 9.04 4.60 -5.48
CA ASP A 390 10.41 4.43 -4.99
C ASP A 390 11.39 4.08 -6.12
N ALA A 391 10.99 4.23 -7.40
CA ALA A 391 11.83 3.89 -8.55
C ALA A 391 13.18 4.63 -8.57
N MET A 392 14.19 3.96 -9.10
CA MET A 392 15.59 4.43 -9.14
C MET A 392 16.23 4.08 -10.48
N ILE A 393 17.41 4.65 -10.75
CA ILE A 393 18.29 4.20 -11.82
C ILE A 393 19.27 3.16 -11.25
N GLY A 394 19.22 1.92 -11.71
CA GLY A 394 20.08 0.85 -11.19
C GLY A 394 20.08 -0.39 -12.07
N PRO A 395 20.52 -1.56 -11.57
CA PRO A 395 20.65 -2.78 -12.37
C PRO A 395 19.37 -3.14 -13.12
N SER A 396 19.43 -3.27 -14.45
CA SER A 396 18.25 -3.63 -15.27
C SER A 396 17.69 -5.02 -14.90
N ALA A 397 18.52 -5.91 -14.37
CA ALA A 397 18.10 -7.23 -13.93
C ALA A 397 17.28 -7.24 -12.62
N TYR A 398 17.18 -6.11 -11.89
CA TYR A 398 16.59 -6.07 -10.55
C TYR A 398 15.10 -6.43 -10.53
N ASP A 399 14.30 -5.78 -11.37
CA ASP A 399 12.86 -6.05 -11.46
C ASP A 399 12.59 -7.39 -12.16
N LEU A 400 13.45 -7.81 -13.09
CA LEU A 400 13.33 -9.13 -13.72
C LEU A 400 13.56 -10.25 -12.71
N ALA A 401 14.52 -10.08 -11.80
CA ALA A 401 14.73 -10.99 -10.67
C ALA A 401 13.52 -11.00 -9.72
N SER A 402 12.94 -9.83 -9.45
CA SER A 402 11.71 -9.71 -8.65
C SER A 402 10.53 -10.49 -9.25
N LEU A 403 10.36 -10.44 -10.57
CA LEU A 403 9.31 -11.16 -11.29
C LEU A 403 9.59 -12.67 -11.35
N ALA A 404 10.79 -13.04 -11.80
CA ALA A 404 11.15 -14.44 -12.06
C ALA A 404 11.38 -15.26 -10.77
N MET A 405 11.59 -14.58 -9.63
CA MET A 405 11.73 -15.19 -8.30
C MET A 405 10.79 -14.49 -7.30
N ASP A 406 9.53 -14.34 -7.68
CA ASP A 406 8.50 -13.66 -6.89
C ASP A 406 8.34 -14.27 -5.48
N ALA A 407 8.61 -13.48 -4.44
CA ALA A 407 8.53 -13.90 -3.04
C ALA A 407 7.14 -14.41 -2.60
N ARG A 408 6.08 -14.00 -3.30
CA ARG A 408 4.68 -14.18 -2.87
C ARG A 408 3.98 -15.38 -3.49
N VAL A 409 4.55 -15.95 -4.55
CA VAL A 409 4.02 -17.10 -5.29
C VAL A 409 5.16 -18.02 -5.75
N ASP A 410 4.84 -19.28 -6.04
CA ASP A 410 5.85 -20.25 -6.46
C ASP A 410 6.06 -20.20 -7.97
N VAL A 411 7.19 -19.62 -8.40
CA VAL A 411 7.59 -19.55 -9.82
C VAL A 411 8.44 -20.77 -10.14
N SER A 412 7.90 -21.66 -10.96
CA SER A 412 8.60 -22.90 -11.34
C SER A 412 9.91 -22.61 -12.10
N PRO A 413 10.90 -23.54 -12.06
CA PRO A 413 12.10 -23.41 -12.87
C PRO A 413 11.80 -23.23 -14.37
N ASP A 414 10.79 -23.92 -14.91
CA ASP A 414 10.40 -23.80 -16.31
C ASP A 414 9.87 -22.39 -16.61
N LEU A 415 8.97 -21.86 -15.78
CA LEU A 415 8.43 -20.51 -15.95
C LEU A 415 9.54 -19.44 -15.81
N PHE A 416 10.51 -19.65 -14.91
CA PHE A 416 11.68 -18.78 -14.81
C PHE A 416 12.43 -18.70 -16.16
N GLU A 417 12.69 -19.85 -16.80
CA GLU A 417 13.38 -19.90 -18.09
C GLU A 417 12.55 -19.29 -19.23
N GLU A 418 11.23 -19.47 -19.20
CA GLU A 418 10.32 -18.86 -20.18
C GLU A 418 10.32 -17.32 -20.06
N ILE A 419 10.29 -16.78 -18.83
CA ILE A 419 10.36 -15.33 -18.57
C ILE A 419 11.66 -14.74 -19.12
N LEU A 420 12.81 -15.36 -18.84
CA LEU A 420 14.09 -14.87 -19.35
C LEU A 420 14.14 -14.90 -20.87
N ARG A 421 13.60 -15.95 -21.49
CA ARG A 421 13.54 -16.08 -22.95
C ARG A 421 12.65 -15.01 -23.58
N ALA A 422 11.48 -14.74 -23.00
CA ALA A 422 10.59 -13.69 -23.46
C ALA A 422 11.26 -12.31 -23.37
N TYR A 423 11.92 -12.01 -22.25
CA TYR A 423 12.69 -10.78 -22.07
C TYR A 423 13.80 -10.65 -23.14
N LEU A 424 14.62 -11.68 -23.34
CA LEU A 424 15.71 -11.66 -24.31
C LEU A 424 15.22 -11.49 -25.75
N ALA A 425 14.13 -12.17 -26.12
CA ALA A 425 13.51 -12.05 -27.43
C ALA A 425 13.01 -10.62 -27.67
N ALA A 426 12.28 -10.04 -26.72
CA ALA A 426 11.80 -8.67 -26.80
C ALA A 426 12.96 -7.65 -26.90
N ARG A 427 14.03 -7.83 -26.11
CA ARG A 427 15.24 -7.00 -26.21
C ARG A 427 15.91 -7.07 -27.58
N ALA A 428 15.95 -8.25 -28.19
CA ALA A 428 16.50 -8.42 -29.53
C ALA A 428 15.65 -7.73 -30.60
N GLU A 429 14.31 -7.85 -30.52
CA GLU A 429 13.37 -7.19 -31.43
C GLU A 429 13.44 -5.65 -31.34
N LEU A 430 13.69 -5.12 -30.15
CA LEU A 430 13.91 -3.69 -29.90
C LEU A 430 15.30 -3.18 -30.34
N GLY A 431 16.16 -4.05 -30.88
CA GLY A 431 17.51 -3.68 -31.31
C GLY A 431 18.47 -3.40 -30.15
N ARG A 432 18.17 -3.90 -28.94
CA ARG A 432 18.97 -3.73 -27.72
C ARG A 432 19.32 -5.11 -27.11
N PRO A 433 19.93 -6.04 -27.86
CA PRO A 433 20.17 -7.40 -27.38
C PRO A 433 21.09 -7.42 -26.16
N VAL A 434 20.83 -8.34 -25.24
CA VAL A 434 21.67 -8.64 -24.07
C VAL A 434 22.15 -10.08 -24.21
N ALA A 435 23.41 -10.36 -23.85
CA ALA A 435 23.92 -11.72 -23.85
C ALA A 435 23.20 -12.55 -22.75
N GLU A 436 22.67 -13.72 -23.11
CA GLU A 436 21.90 -14.57 -22.19
C GLU A 436 22.68 -14.89 -20.91
N GLU A 437 23.96 -15.25 -21.04
CA GLU A 437 24.83 -15.56 -19.90
C GLU A 437 24.97 -14.36 -18.96
N THR A 438 25.18 -13.17 -19.51
CA THR A 438 25.28 -11.92 -18.73
C THR A 438 23.97 -11.62 -18.01
N LEU A 439 22.82 -11.71 -18.70
CA LEU A 439 21.52 -11.49 -18.08
C LEU A 439 21.26 -12.48 -16.93
N ARG A 440 21.56 -13.77 -17.15
CA ARG A 440 21.34 -14.81 -16.14
C ARG A 440 22.16 -14.56 -14.88
N GLN A 441 23.44 -14.22 -15.05
CA GLN A 441 24.31 -13.82 -13.94
C GLN A 441 23.73 -12.63 -13.19
N ASP A 442 23.31 -11.59 -13.91
CA ASP A 442 22.81 -10.37 -13.30
C ASP A 442 21.48 -10.60 -12.55
N VAL A 443 20.58 -11.41 -13.12
CA VAL A 443 19.33 -11.83 -12.47
C VAL A 443 19.62 -12.62 -11.20
N MET A 444 20.58 -13.55 -11.19
CA MET A 444 20.93 -14.32 -9.98
C MET A 444 21.54 -13.41 -8.90
N VAL A 445 22.43 -12.48 -9.26
CA VAL A 445 23.02 -11.54 -8.30
C VAL A 445 21.95 -10.64 -7.68
N MET A 446 21.06 -10.07 -8.50
CA MET A 446 19.96 -9.24 -8.02
C MET A 446 18.92 -10.04 -7.22
N ALA A 447 18.64 -11.29 -7.61
CA ALA A 447 17.76 -12.17 -6.84
C ALA A 447 18.33 -12.44 -5.45
N ALA A 448 19.64 -12.71 -5.33
CA ALA A 448 20.28 -12.93 -4.04
C ALA A 448 20.23 -11.66 -3.16
N GLN A 449 20.54 -10.48 -3.72
CA GLN A 449 20.50 -9.21 -3.00
C GLN A 449 19.09 -8.93 -2.47
N ARG A 450 18.06 -9.02 -3.34
CA ARG A 450 16.66 -8.79 -2.97
C ARG A 450 16.17 -9.80 -1.95
N THR A 451 16.45 -11.08 -2.16
CA THR A 451 16.00 -12.14 -1.26
C THR A 451 16.63 -11.98 0.13
N THR A 452 17.91 -11.60 0.19
CA THR A 452 18.62 -11.26 1.43
C THR A 452 17.93 -10.12 2.19
N LYS A 453 17.58 -9.04 1.48
CA LYS A 453 16.79 -7.92 2.04
C LYS A 453 15.44 -8.41 2.57
N VAL A 454 14.67 -9.13 1.76
CA VAL A 454 13.28 -9.55 2.08
C VAL A 454 13.23 -10.51 3.26
N LEU A 455 14.20 -11.43 3.40
CA LEU A 455 14.33 -12.31 4.58
C LEU A 455 14.43 -11.47 5.87
N GLY A 456 15.26 -10.43 5.86
CA GLY A 456 15.37 -9.48 6.97
C GLY A 456 14.07 -8.72 7.25
N ILE A 457 13.41 -8.21 6.20
CA ILE A 457 12.12 -7.49 6.32
C ILE A 457 11.05 -8.38 6.96
N PHE A 458 10.88 -9.61 6.48
CA PHE A 458 9.79 -10.48 6.95
C PHE A 458 10.00 -10.92 8.40
N VAL A 459 11.24 -11.18 8.81
CA VAL A 459 11.54 -11.46 10.22
C VAL A 459 11.33 -10.22 11.09
N ARG A 460 11.71 -9.02 10.61
CA ARG A 460 11.44 -7.76 11.31
C ARG A 460 9.94 -7.55 11.51
N LEU A 461 9.15 -7.68 10.44
CA LEU A 461 7.70 -7.53 10.49
C LEU A 461 7.06 -8.49 11.50
N ALA A 462 7.49 -9.76 11.50
CA ALA A 462 6.97 -10.75 12.43
C ALA A 462 7.36 -10.49 13.89
N ARG A 463 8.60 -10.06 14.16
CA ARG A 463 9.11 -9.91 15.53
C ARG A 463 8.83 -8.55 16.17
N ARG A 464 8.93 -7.48 15.39
CA ARG A 464 8.79 -6.09 15.85
C ARG A 464 7.39 -5.55 15.60
N ASP A 465 6.84 -5.83 14.42
CA ASP A 465 5.62 -5.17 13.92
C ASP A 465 4.35 -6.02 14.11
N GLY A 466 4.46 -7.21 14.74
CA GLY A 466 3.32 -8.04 15.11
C GLY A 466 2.66 -8.76 13.93
N GLU A 467 3.39 -8.99 12.83
CA GLU A 467 2.85 -9.52 11.57
C GLU A 467 3.38 -10.94 11.25
N PRO A 468 2.96 -11.99 11.99
CA PRO A 468 3.54 -13.32 11.90
C PRO A 468 3.27 -14.04 10.56
N ARG A 469 2.26 -13.60 9.80
CA ARG A 469 1.90 -14.16 8.49
C ARG A 469 3.07 -14.16 7.50
N TYR A 470 3.98 -13.20 7.59
CA TYR A 470 5.13 -13.10 6.69
C TYR A 470 6.12 -14.25 6.83
N LEU A 471 6.16 -14.92 7.99
CA LEU A 471 7.03 -16.08 8.22
C LEU A 471 6.68 -17.27 7.30
N SER A 472 5.43 -17.35 6.83
CA SER A 472 4.99 -18.40 5.91
C SER A 472 5.70 -18.36 4.55
N HIS A 473 6.31 -17.23 4.18
CA HIS A 473 7.05 -17.07 2.92
C HIS A 473 8.53 -17.46 3.03
N LEU A 474 9.10 -17.58 4.23
CA LEU A 474 10.53 -17.82 4.41
C LEU A 474 11.07 -19.06 3.70
N PRO A 475 10.39 -20.23 3.72
CA PRO A 475 10.92 -21.42 3.05
C PRO A 475 11.15 -21.23 1.54
N ARG A 476 10.27 -20.45 0.88
CA ARG A 476 10.41 -20.12 -0.54
C ARG A 476 11.58 -19.17 -0.78
N LEU A 477 11.70 -18.13 0.05
CA LEU A 477 12.80 -17.17 -0.04
C LEU A 477 14.14 -17.85 0.17
N GLU A 478 14.25 -18.74 1.16
CA GLU A 478 15.47 -19.52 1.37
C GLU A 478 15.79 -20.37 0.13
N ALA A 479 14.82 -21.06 -0.48
CA ALA A 479 15.00 -21.82 -1.72
C ALA A 479 15.50 -20.97 -2.89
N TYR A 480 14.92 -19.78 -3.08
CA TYR A 480 15.37 -18.84 -4.10
C TYR A 480 16.78 -18.32 -3.82
N LEU A 481 17.09 -17.99 -2.57
CA LEU A 481 18.41 -17.54 -2.18
C LEU A 481 19.47 -18.60 -2.48
N GLY A 482 19.22 -19.87 -2.15
CA GLY A 482 20.22 -20.89 -2.41
C GLY A 482 20.38 -21.26 -3.88
N ARG A 483 19.31 -21.17 -4.69
CA ARG A 483 19.44 -21.20 -6.15
C ARG A 483 20.32 -20.06 -6.66
N ALA A 484 20.10 -18.84 -6.17
CA ALA A 484 20.88 -17.67 -6.56
C ALA A 484 22.34 -17.76 -6.12
N LEU A 485 22.61 -18.19 -4.87
CA LEU A 485 23.97 -18.36 -4.33
C LEU A 485 24.77 -19.46 -5.05
N ALA A 486 24.15 -20.30 -5.88
CA ALA A 486 24.88 -21.24 -6.74
C ALA A 486 25.65 -20.55 -7.88
N GLU A 487 25.31 -19.29 -8.21
CA GLU A 487 26.01 -18.48 -9.20
C GLU A 487 27.46 -18.19 -8.77
N PRO A 488 28.47 -18.54 -9.58
CA PRO A 488 29.88 -18.30 -9.25
C PRO A 488 30.23 -16.87 -8.83
N LEU A 489 29.58 -15.84 -9.40
CA LEU A 489 29.81 -14.45 -9.00
C LEU A 489 29.45 -14.16 -7.53
N LEU A 490 28.55 -14.95 -6.92
CA LEU A 490 28.13 -14.79 -5.54
C LEU A 490 29.01 -15.54 -4.54
N ARG A 491 30.14 -16.13 -4.95
CA ARG A 491 31.02 -16.92 -4.07
C ARG A 491 31.37 -16.21 -2.74
N PRO A 492 31.83 -14.94 -2.70
CA PRO A 492 32.16 -14.29 -1.43
C PRO A 492 30.98 -14.22 -0.46
N VAL A 493 29.78 -13.96 -0.99
CA VAL A 493 28.55 -13.91 -0.20
C VAL A 493 28.17 -15.31 0.26
N LYS A 494 28.22 -16.31 -0.64
CA LYS A 494 27.92 -17.71 -0.31
C LYS A 494 28.81 -18.22 0.83
N GLU A 495 30.11 -17.99 0.75
CA GLU A 495 31.07 -18.39 1.79
C GLU A 495 30.70 -17.80 3.15
N TRP A 496 30.32 -16.52 3.18
CA TRP A 496 29.85 -15.88 4.41
C TRP A 496 28.60 -16.57 4.99
N TYR A 497 27.61 -16.87 4.15
CA TYR A 497 26.39 -17.57 4.58
C TYR A 497 26.69 -18.98 5.13
N GLU A 498 27.61 -19.69 4.50
CA GLU A 498 27.99 -21.05 4.90
C GLU A 498 28.75 -21.09 6.24
N GLU A 499 29.56 -20.07 6.48
CA GLU A 499 30.34 -19.90 7.71
C GLU A 499 29.46 -19.45 8.90
N HIS A 500 28.58 -18.46 8.70
CA HIS A 500 27.92 -17.76 9.80
C HIS A 500 26.50 -18.23 10.10
N LEU A 501 25.81 -18.94 9.19
CA LEU A 501 24.42 -19.37 9.40
C LEU A 501 24.27 -20.90 9.54
N PRO A 502 23.30 -21.37 10.35
CA PRO A 502 23.14 -22.80 10.61
C PRO A 502 22.67 -23.58 9.37
N ALA A 503 23.04 -24.86 9.28
CA ALA A 503 22.71 -25.71 8.13
C ALA A 503 21.20 -25.97 7.93
N SER A 504 20.36 -25.69 8.94
CA SER A 504 18.90 -25.70 8.82
C SER A 504 18.40 -24.58 7.90
N VAL A 505 19.01 -23.40 7.99
CA VAL A 505 18.75 -22.24 7.10
C VAL A 505 19.35 -22.48 5.71
N ARG A 506 20.44 -23.26 5.62
CA ARG A 506 21.10 -23.62 4.34
C ARG A 506 20.35 -24.68 3.52
N ARG A 507 19.59 -25.60 4.15
CA ARG A 507 18.97 -26.76 3.48
C ARG A 507 17.70 -26.45 2.71
N SER A 508 16.96 -25.43 3.13
CA SER A 508 15.85 -24.87 2.38
C SER A 508 16.34 -24.16 1.11
N ALA A 509 17.58 -23.71 1.08
CA ALA A 509 18.28 -23.12 -0.06
C ALA A 509 18.72 -24.10 -1.16
N GLY A 510 18.85 -25.40 -0.86
CA GLY A 510 19.57 -26.32 -1.74
C GLY A 510 18.84 -27.60 -2.17
N THR A 511 17.57 -27.81 -1.81
CA THR A 511 16.90 -29.08 -2.13
C THR A 511 15.48 -28.89 -2.66
N THR A 512 15.28 -29.16 -3.95
CA THR A 512 14.01 -29.70 -4.44
C THR A 512 13.71 -30.97 -3.65
N ARG A 513 12.71 -30.93 -2.77
CA ARG A 513 12.12 -32.17 -2.25
C ARG A 513 11.55 -32.93 -3.44
N PRO A 514 12.00 -34.15 -3.77
CA PRO A 514 11.22 -35.01 -4.65
C PRO A 514 9.91 -35.39 -3.93
N ALA A 515 8.89 -35.61 -4.74
CA ALA A 515 7.46 -35.80 -4.41
C ALA A 515 7.15 -36.60 -3.14
#